data_AF-A0A955GWJ5-F1
#
_entry.id   AF-A0A955GWJ5-F1
#
_cell.length_a   1.000
_cell.length_b   1.000
_cell.length_c   1.000
_cell.angle_alpha   90.00
_cell.angle_beta   90.00
_cell.angle_gamma   90.00
#
_symmetry.space_group_name_H-M   'P 1'
#
loop_
_entity.id
_entity.type
_entity.pdbx_description
1 polymer ?
#
loop_
_entity_poly.entity_id
_entity_poly.type
_entity_poly.pdbx_seq_one_letter_code
_entity_poly.pdbx_strand_id
1 'polypeptide(L)'
;MPRILYNILIVLSLLYTPFYITFIFLIAGMFLFKDFYEGIVYAFVYDSVFGRGEVTFLGIYTIYTFLFFILFLIVKKMKMTVLRD
;
A
#
# COMPACT_ATOMS: atom_id res chain seq x y z
N MET A 1 15.32 -1.54 12.51
CA MET A 1 16.14 -1.79 11.31
C MET A 1 15.43 -2.50 10.16
N PRO A 2 14.71 -3.64 10.31
CA PRO A 2 14.15 -4.36 9.16
C PRO A 2 13.12 -3.55 8.36
N ARG A 3 12.45 -2.60 9.02
CA ARG A 3 11.45 -1.71 8.41
C ARG A 3 12.02 -0.75 7.36
N ILE A 4 13.22 -0.22 7.59
CA ILE A 4 13.85 0.73 6.65
C ILE A 4 14.23 0.00 5.36
N LEU A 5 14.79 -1.21 5.48
CA LEU A 5 15.11 -2.07 4.33
C LEU A 5 13.86 -2.40 3.52
N TYR A 6 12.74 -2.69 4.20
CA TYR A 6 11.47 -2.95 3.53
C TYR A 6 10.93 -1.72 2.79
N ASN A 7 11.02 -0.54 3.40
CA ASN A 7 10.63 0.71 2.75
C ASN A 7 11.51 1.00 1.52
N ILE A 8 12.82 0.76 1.60
CA ILE A 8 13.72 0.88 0.44
C ILE A 8 13.29 -0.09 -0.67
N LEU A 9 12.95 -1.34 -0.33
CA LEU A 9 12.47 -2.34 -1.28
C LEU A 9 11.20 -1.87 -1.99
N ILE A 10 10.23 -1.30 -1.25
CA ILE A 10 9.00 -0.75 -1.84
C ILE A 10 9.30 0.42 -2.76
N VAL A 11 10.21 1.32 -2.38
CA VAL A 11 10.60 2.47 -3.22
C VAL A 11 11.24 1.95 -4.51
N LEU A 12 12.13 0.97 -4.44
CA LEU A 12 12.73 0.34 -5.61
C LEU A 12 11.67 -0.35 -6.48
N SER A 13 10.72 -1.06 -5.86
CA SER A 13 9.61 -1.68 -6.57
C SER A 13 8.77 -0.63 -7.31
N LEU A 14 8.47 0.50 -6.67
CA LEU A 14 7.70 1.58 -7.27
C LEU A 14 8.37 2.17 -8.51
N LEU A 15 9.71 2.21 -8.55
CA LEU A 15 10.47 2.78 -9.67
C LEU A 15 10.75 1.79 -10.81
N TYR A 16 10.97 0.52 -10.49
CA TYR A 16 11.50 -0.46 -11.46
C TYR A 16 10.55 -1.60 -11.79
N THR A 17 9.46 -1.76 -11.05
CA THR A 17 8.54 -2.89 -11.23
C THR A 17 7.13 -2.45 -11.57
N PRO A 18 6.35 -3.32 -12.23
CA PRO A 18 4.93 -3.06 -12.46
C PRO A 18 4.13 -2.90 -11.17
N PHE A 19 3.02 -2.17 -11.27
CA PHE A 19 2.20 -1.75 -10.13
C PHE A 19 1.73 -2.88 -9.22
N TYR A 20 1.39 -4.03 -9.81
CA TYR A 20 0.91 -5.19 -9.07
C TYR A 20 1.97 -5.75 -8.12
N ILE A 21 3.26 -5.65 -8.48
CA ILE A 21 4.35 -6.10 -7.61
C ILE A 21 4.47 -5.18 -6.40
N THR A 22 4.47 -3.87 -6.63
CA THR A 22 4.46 -2.87 -5.55
C THR A 22 3.25 -3.05 -4.63
N PHE A 23 2.07 -3.30 -5.19
CA PHE A 23 0.85 -3.54 -4.43
C PHE A 23 0.93 -4.80 -3.55
N ILE A 24 1.49 -5.90 -4.06
CA ILE A 24 1.74 -7.12 -3.28
C ILE A 24 2.69 -6.83 -2.11
N PHE A 25 3.76 -6.06 -2.33
CA PHE A 25 4.63 -5.65 -1.23
C PHE A 25 3.90 -4.77 -0.21
N LEU A 26 3.06 -3.83 -0.63
CA LEU A 26 2.31 -3.02 0.32
C LEU A 26 1.36 -3.88 1.18
N ILE A 27 0.68 -4.88 0.59
CA ILE A 27 -0.14 -5.84 1.33
C ILE A 27 0.70 -6.67 2.30
N ALA A 28 1.81 -7.24 1.83
CA ALA A 28 2.72 -8.02 2.68
C ALA A 28 3.25 -7.18 3.86
N GLY A 29 3.54 -5.90 3.63
CA GLY A 29 3.94 -4.94 4.66
C GLY A 29 2.87 -4.75 5.73
N MET A 30 1.58 -4.72 5.36
CA MET A 30 0.48 -4.67 6.32
C MET A 30 0.44 -5.89 7.24
N PHE A 31 0.82 -7.08 6.76
CA PHE A 31 0.86 -8.29 7.57
C PHE A 31 2.13 -8.33 8.44
N LEU A 32 3.28 -8.00 7.87
CA LEU A 32 4.59 -8.05 8.54
C LEU A 32 4.74 -7.01 9.65
N PHE A 33 4.20 -5.81 9.48
CA PHE A 33 4.32 -4.72 10.45
C PHE A 33 2.98 -4.42 11.12
N LYS A 34 3.01 -4.09 12.42
CA LYS A 34 1.80 -3.77 13.19
C LYS A 34 1.14 -2.46 12.73
N ASP A 35 1.96 -1.46 12.40
CA ASP A 35 1.55 -0.07 12.20
C ASP A 35 2.05 0.49 10.86
N PHE A 36 1.75 -0.18 9.74
CA PHE A 36 2.27 0.13 8.40
C PHE A 36 1.57 1.30 7.70
N TYR A 37 1.61 2.48 8.31
CA TYR A 37 1.02 3.71 7.75
C TYR A 37 1.76 4.22 6.51
N GLU A 38 3.05 3.88 6.36
CA GLU A 38 3.86 4.23 5.18
C GLU A 38 3.24 3.66 3.90
N GLY A 39 2.55 2.52 3.99
CA GLY A 39 1.88 1.92 2.85
C GLY A 39 0.84 2.82 2.19
N ILE A 40 0.13 3.62 2.98
CA ILE A 40 -0.87 4.58 2.46
C ILE A 40 -0.16 5.70 1.70
N VAL A 41 0.97 6.18 2.21
CA VAL A 41 1.79 7.20 1.55
C VAL A 41 2.29 6.67 0.20
N TYR A 42 2.78 5.43 0.16
CA TYR A 42 3.24 4.81 -1.09
C TYR A 42 2.11 4.62 -2.10
N ALA A 43 0.92 4.19 -1.67
CA ALA A 43 -0.25 4.09 -2.53
C ALA A 43 -0.67 5.46 -3.12
N PHE A 44 -0.60 6.52 -2.30
CA PHE A 44 -0.88 7.89 -2.75
C PHE A 44 0.14 8.43 -3.73
N VAL A 45 1.44 8.22 -3.47
CA VAL A 45 2.52 8.57 -4.40
C VAL A 45 2.34 7.83 -5.71
N TYR A 46 1.98 6.54 -5.65
CA TYR A 46 1.72 5.74 -6.83
C TYR A 46 0.58 6.32 -7.68
N ASP A 47 -0.58 6.60 -7.08
CA ASP A 47 -1.71 7.25 -7.77
C ASP A 47 -1.32 8.60 -8.37
N SER A 48 -0.50 9.38 -7.67
CA SER A 48 -0.07 10.69 -8.14
C SER A 48 0.87 10.61 -9.36
N VAL A 49 1.74 9.60 -9.39
CA VAL A 49 2.75 9.42 -10.45
C VAL A 49 2.17 8.68 -11.65
N PHE A 50 1.41 7.61 -11.42
CA PHE A 50 0.97 6.67 -12.46
C PHE A 50 -0.53 6.75 -12.75
N GLY A 51 -1.35 7.28 -11.84
CA GLY A 51 -2.80 7.38 -12.01
C GLY A 51 -3.25 8.30 -13.17
N ARG A 52 -2.35 9.15 -13.69
CA ARG A 52 -2.64 10.00 -14.87
C ARG A 52 -2.48 9.29 -16.21
N GLY A 53 -1.77 8.17 -16.27
CA GLY A 53 -1.31 7.57 -17.53
C GLY A 53 -2.18 6.46 -18.10
N GLU A 54 -2.73 5.57 -17.26
CA GLU A 54 -3.25 4.29 -17.77
C GLU A 54 -4.64 3.89 -17.24
N VAL A 55 -5.15 4.50 -16.17
CA VAL A 55 -6.36 4.00 -15.50
C VAL A 55 -7.23 5.15 -14.97
N THR A 56 -7.86 5.91 -15.85
CA THR A 56 -9.05 6.68 -15.47
C THR A 56 -10.22 5.71 -15.27
N PHE A 57 -10.30 5.07 -14.12
CA PHE A 57 -11.49 4.32 -13.73
C PHE A 57 -12.49 5.34 -13.17
N LEU A 58 -13.58 5.61 -13.89
CA LEU A 58 -14.62 6.59 -13.52
C LEU A 58 -14.15 8.05 -13.32
N GLY A 59 -12.99 8.45 -13.85
CA GLY A 59 -12.46 9.81 -13.72
C GLY A 59 -11.81 10.14 -12.36
N ILE A 60 -11.60 9.13 -11.51
CA ILE A 60 -10.98 9.30 -10.19
C ILE A 60 -9.53 8.81 -10.24
N TYR A 61 -8.59 9.73 -10.01
CA TYR A 61 -7.15 9.45 -10.08
C TYR A 61 -6.58 8.73 -8.83
N THR A 62 -7.39 8.54 -7.79
CA THR A 62 -6.95 8.07 -6.45
C THR A 62 -7.55 6.72 -6.02
N ILE A 63 -8.01 5.92 -6.97
CA ILE A 63 -8.73 4.67 -6.67
C ILE A 63 -7.87 3.66 -5.91
N TYR A 64 -6.57 3.55 -6.22
CA TYR A 64 -5.73 2.59 -5.52
C TYR A 64 -5.46 3.01 -4.08
N THR A 65 -5.30 4.30 -3.82
CA THR A 65 -5.19 4.84 -2.45
C THR A 65 -6.43 4.50 -1.65
N PHE A 66 -7.63 4.70 -2.22
CA PHE A 66 -8.88 4.37 -1.55
C PHE A 66 -9.02 2.87 -1.28
N LEU A 67 -8.76 2.02 -2.28
CA LEU A 67 -8.78 0.56 -2.12
C LEU A 67 -7.80 0.10 -1.05
N PHE A 68 -6.56 0.60 -1.09
CA PHE A 68 -5.54 0.27 -0.12
C PHE A 68 -5.91 0.74 1.29
N PHE A 69 -6.48 1.93 1.42
CA PHE A 69 -6.93 2.46 2.70
C PHE A 69 -8.06 1.60 3.31
N ILE A 70 -9.04 1.19 2.51
CA ILE A 70 -10.10 0.27 2.96
C ILE A 70 -9.49 -1.05 3.42
N LEU A 71 -8.58 -1.63 2.63
CA LEU A 71 -7.89 -2.88 2.99
C LEU A 71 -7.11 -2.74 4.31
N PHE A 72 -6.42 -1.61 4.49
CA PHE A 72 -5.67 -1.31 5.70
C PHE A 72 -6.58 -1.30 6.93
N LEU A 73 -7.75 -0.66 6.85
CA LEU A 73 -8.71 -0.63 7.95
C LEU A 73 -9.25 -2.02 8.28
N ILE A 74 -9.53 -2.85 7.26
CA ILE A 74 -9.98 -4.23 7.45
C ILE A 74 -8.92 -5.05 8.19
N VAL A 75 -7.67 -5.03 7.69
CA VAL A 75 -6.56 -5.78 8.30
C VAL A 75 -6.28 -5.29 9.72
N LYS A 76 -6.29 -3.97 9.95
CA LYS A 76 -6.10 -3.39 11.28
C LYS A 76 -7.20 -3.84 12.24
N LYS A 77 -8.45 -3.87 11.80
CA LYS A 77 -9.59 -4.35 12.60
C LYS A 77 -9.43 -5.84 12.94
N MET A 78 -9.08 -6.68 11.97
CA MET A 78 -8.83 -8.11 12.19
C MET A 78 -7.71 -8.34 13.21
N LYS A 79 -6.60 -7.62 13.09
CA LYS A 79 -5.48 -7.71 14.04
C LYS A 79 -5.86 -7.28 15.46
N MET A 80 -6.71 -6.26 15.60
CA MET A 80 -7.19 -5.82 16.93
C MET A 80 -8.13 -6.82 17.58
N THR A 81 -8.94 -7.55 16.80
CA THR A 81 -9.79 -8.63 17.33
C THR A 81 -8.95 -9.79 17.86
N VAL A 82 -7.94 -10.24 17.10
CA VAL A 82 -7.08 -11.38 17.48
C VAL A 82 -6.26 -11.12 18.76
N LEU A 83 -5.91 -9.87 19.05
CA LEU A 83 -5.13 -9.52 20.25
C LEU A 83 -5.98 -9.34 21.52
N ARG A 84 -7.31 -9.45 21.41
CA ARG A 84 -8.25 -9.32 22.54
C ARG A 84 -8.70 -10.65 23.13
N ASP A 85 -8.43 -11.75 22.44
CA ASP A 85 -8.67 -13.13 22.90
C ASP A 85 -7.38 -13.70 23.51
#